data_AF-A0A383DN29-F1
#
_entry.id   AF-A0A383DN29-F1
#
_cell.length_a   1.000
_cell.length_b   1.000
_cell.length_c   1.000
_cell.angle_alpha   90.00
_cell.angle_beta   90.00
_cell.angle_gamma   90.00
#
_symmetry.space_group_name_H-M   'P 1'
#
loop_
_entity.id
_entity.type
_entity.pdbx_description
1 polymer ?
#
loop_
_entity_poly.entity_id
_entity_poly.type
_entity_poly.pdbx_seq_one_letter_code
_entity_poly.pdbx_strand_id
1 'polypeptide(L)'
;MKDKNLMIGVIACFAISVFFILVIVWEIKKSIDYDDKVRRLASKANTSIVEDNRDFSIYQSFVGDDLREMILVPEGVFTRGSDDGGFDEKPQQEIYLDAFYVDKYEVTVKDYNTFRKNAAYVKPSFPFLQGDAKTLETPTFPVVGVSWLDSVNYCKWAGKRLLTEAEWEKSARGTHGLKFPWGNKLLEQRANLAGKHDGFEFMAPVGSFPMGRSVYGVYDMSGNVSE
;
A
#
# COMPACT_ATOMS: atom_id res chain seq x y z
N MET A 1 -5.51 -29.33 -68.35
CA MET A 1 -6.63 -28.78 -67.55
C MET A 1 -6.46 -28.94 -66.03
N LYS A 2 -5.70 -29.93 -65.52
CA LYS A 2 -5.47 -30.12 -64.07
C LYS A 2 -4.58 -29.04 -63.42
N ASP A 3 -3.63 -28.44 -64.14
CA ASP A 3 -2.62 -27.55 -63.54
C ASP A 3 -3.09 -26.13 -63.25
N LYS A 4 -4.06 -25.60 -64.03
CA LYS A 4 -4.60 -24.25 -63.79
C LYS A 4 -5.40 -24.18 -62.48
N ASN A 5 -6.17 -25.21 -62.17
CA ASN A 5 -6.96 -25.27 -60.93
C ASN A 5 -6.07 -25.43 -59.69
N LEU A 6 -4.97 -26.18 -59.82
CA LEU A 6 -3.96 -26.30 -58.76
C LEU A 6 -3.25 -24.96 -58.51
N MET A 7 -2.85 -24.27 -59.58
CA MET A 7 -2.20 -22.95 -59.49
C MET A 7 -3.12 -21.89 -58.85
N ILE A 8 -4.41 -21.88 -59.20
CA ILE A 8 -5.40 -21.01 -58.57
C ILE A 8 -5.56 -21.33 -57.07
N GLY A 9 -5.57 -22.62 -56.70
CA GLY A 9 -5.64 -23.06 -55.30
C GLY A 9 -4.43 -22.59 -54.48
N VAL A 10 -3.21 -22.69 -55.03
CA VAL A 10 -1.99 -22.23 -54.37
C VAL A 10 -1.99 -20.71 -54.18
N ILE A 11 -2.41 -19.95 -55.20
CA ILE A 11 -2.52 -18.48 -55.12
C ILE A 11 -3.57 -18.08 -54.06
N ALA A 12 -4.70 -18.78 -54.00
CA ALA A 12 -5.74 -18.53 -53.01
C ALA A 12 -5.24 -18.79 -51.58
N CYS A 13 -4.54 -19.91 -51.33
CA CYS A 13 -3.93 -20.20 -50.03
C CYS A 13 -2.88 -19.14 -49.63
N PHE A 14 -2.05 -18.69 -50.57
CA PHE A 14 -1.07 -17.64 -50.30
C PHE A 14 -1.74 -16.31 -49.94
N ALA A 15 -2.80 -15.92 -50.67
CA ALA A 15 -3.56 -14.72 -50.39
C ALA A 15 -4.23 -14.75 -49.01
N ILE A 16 -4.78 -15.91 -48.61
CA ILE A 16 -5.36 -16.11 -47.27
C ILE A 16 -4.28 -15.96 -46.19
N SER A 17 -3.11 -16.58 -46.35
CA SER A 17 -2.00 -16.46 -45.39
C SER A 17 -1.52 -15.01 -45.24
N VAL A 18 -1.40 -14.27 -46.35
CA VAL A 18 -1.04 -12.84 -46.31
C VAL A 18 -2.11 -12.03 -45.57
N PHE A 19 -3.39 -12.32 -45.80
CA PHE A 19 -4.50 -11.66 -45.09
C PHE A 19 -4.43 -11.91 -43.59
N PHE A 20 -4.19 -13.16 -43.14
CA PHE A 20 -4.01 -13.49 -41.73
C PHE A 20 -2.83 -12.73 -41.09
N ILE A 21 -1.70 -12.61 -41.79
CA ILE A 21 -0.55 -11.84 -41.30
C ILE A 21 -0.92 -10.37 -41.11
N LEU A 22 -1.64 -9.78 -42.07
CA LEU A 22 -2.09 -8.38 -41.96
C LEU A 22 -3.02 -8.15 -40.76
N VAL A 23 -3.93 -9.09 -40.48
CA VAL A 23 -4.81 -9.04 -39.30
C VAL A 23 -4.01 -9.11 -37.99
N ILE A 24 -3.02 -10.01 -37.91
CA ILE A 24 -2.15 -10.13 -36.73
C ILE A 24 -1.37 -8.83 -36.50
N VAL A 25 -0.76 -8.28 -37.56
CA VAL A 25 -0.02 -7.01 -37.47
C VAL A 25 -0.95 -5.86 -37.03
N TRP A 26 -2.19 -5.85 -37.52
CA TRP A 26 -3.18 -4.85 -37.13
C TRP A 26 -3.57 -4.96 -35.65
N GLU A 27 -3.83 -6.17 -35.12
CA GLU A 27 -4.13 -6.35 -33.70
C GLU A 27 -2.92 -6.01 -32.80
N ILE A 28 -1.69 -6.34 -33.21
CA ILE A 28 -0.48 -5.94 -32.49
C ILE A 28 -0.37 -4.42 -32.43
N LYS A 29 -0.56 -3.73 -33.57
CA LYS A 29 -0.49 -2.27 -33.63
C LYS A 29 -1.57 -1.63 -32.75
N LYS A 30 -2.80 -2.14 -32.82
CA LYS A 30 -3.92 -1.70 -31.98
C LYS A 30 -3.62 -1.89 -30.49
N SER A 31 -2.96 -2.99 -30.11
CA SER A 31 -2.51 -3.22 -28.73
C SER A 31 -1.45 -2.20 -28.30
N ILE A 32 -0.45 -1.93 -29.14
CA ILE A 32 0.61 -0.94 -28.85
C ILE A 32 0.01 0.47 -28.71
N ASP A 33 -0.88 0.86 -29.64
CA ASP A 33 -1.55 2.17 -29.60
C ASP A 33 -2.44 2.31 -28.36
N TYR A 34 -3.07 1.21 -27.92
CA TYR A 34 -3.83 1.16 -26.67
C TYR A 34 -2.93 1.34 -25.44
N ASP A 35 -1.80 0.63 -25.37
CA ASP A 35 -0.82 0.74 -24.30
C ASP A 35 -0.24 2.16 -24.20
N ASP A 36 0.07 2.80 -25.33
CA ASP A 36 0.55 4.18 -25.37
C ASP A 36 -0.52 5.19 -24.93
N LYS A 37 -1.79 4.95 -25.29
CA LYS A 37 -2.92 5.76 -24.80
C LYS A 37 -3.08 5.61 -23.29
N VAL A 38 -3.00 4.39 -22.76
CA VAL A 38 -3.05 4.11 -21.31
C VAL A 38 -1.88 4.79 -20.60
N ARG A 39 -0.65 4.70 -21.13
CA ARG A 39 0.53 5.39 -20.59
C ARG A 39 0.36 6.91 -20.58
N ARG A 40 -0.21 7.50 -21.63
CA ARG A 40 -0.49 8.95 -21.69
C ARG A 40 -1.59 9.38 -20.72
N LEU A 41 -2.62 8.54 -20.53
CA LEU A 41 -3.67 8.81 -19.55
C LEU A 41 -3.13 8.69 -18.13
N ALA A 42 -2.31 7.68 -17.85
CA ALA A 42 -1.61 7.51 -16.58
C ALA A 42 -0.63 8.67 -16.30
N SER A 43 0.15 9.11 -17.29
CA SER A 43 1.06 10.24 -17.13
C SER A 43 0.33 11.57 -16.90
N LYS A 44 -0.87 11.72 -17.47
CA LYS A 44 -1.73 12.90 -17.29
C LYS A 44 -2.50 12.86 -15.97
N ALA A 45 -2.78 11.68 -15.41
CA ALA A 45 -3.39 11.50 -14.10
C ALA A 45 -2.39 11.72 -12.95
N ASN A 46 -1.10 11.45 -13.17
CA ASN A 46 -0.04 11.60 -12.16
C ASN A 46 0.32 13.06 -11.79
N THR A 47 -0.35 14.08 -12.32
CA THR A 47 -0.02 15.50 -12.03
C THR A 47 -0.94 16.16 -11.00
N SER A 48 -1.92 15.46 -10.42
CA SER A 48 -2.68 15.99 -9.28
C SER A 48 -2.48 15.10 -8.06
N ILE A 49 -1.35 15.25 -7.38
CA ILE A 49 -1.28 14.87 -5.96
C ILE A 49 -2.35 15.74 -5.30
N VAL A 50 -3.47 15.14 -4.88
CA VAL A 50 -4.43 15.83 -4.04
C VAL A 50 -3.75 16.00 -2.69
N GLU A 51 -3.06 17.11 -2.52
CA GLU A 51 -2.41 17.46 -1.27
C GLU A 51 -3.49 17.62 -0.20
N ASP A 52 -3.24 17.00 0.95
CA ASP A 52 -4.12 17.09 2.09
C ASP A 52 -3.78 18.36 2.87
N ASN A 53 -4.68 19.36 2.76
CA ASN A 53 -4.55 20.69 3.33
C ASN A 53 -4.81 20.77 4.84
N ARG A 54 -5.01 19.64 5.53
CA ARG A 54 -5.09 19.60 6.99
C ARG A 54 -3.74 19.99 7.61
N ASP A 55 -3.79 20.83 8.64
CA ASP A 55 -2.61 21.24 9.40
C ASP A 55 -2.29 20.21 10.48
N PHE A 56 -1.14 19.54 10.35
CA PHE A 56 -0.63 18.57 11.32
C PHE A 56 0.51 19.14 12.17
N SER A 57 0.91 20.40 11.96
CA SER A 57 2.01 21.04 12.71
C SER A 57 1.70 21.20 14.20
N ILE A 58 0.43 21.06 14.58
CA ILE A 58 -0.03 21.04 15.97
C ILE A 58 0.50 19.83 16.74
N TYR A 59 0.85 18.73 16.06
CA TYR A 59 1.41 17.55 16.69
C TYR A 59 2.92 17.62 16.65
N GLN A 60 3.55 17.48 17.81
CA GLN A 60 5.00 17.39 17.90
C GLN A 60 5.46 16.14 17.14
N SER A 61 6.52 16.28 16.35
CA SER A 61 7.24 15.14 15.77
C SER A 61 8.72 15.21 16.10
N PHE A 62 9.38 14.05 16.06
CA PHE A 62 10.84 13.98 16.12
C PHE A 62 11.34 12.84 15.22
N VAL A 63 12.63 12.87 14.93
CA VAL A 63 13.31 11.82 14.17
C VAL A 63 14.01 10.89 15.15
N GLY A 64 13.62 9.61 15.15
CA GLY A 64 14.23 8.58 16.00
C GLY A 64 15.64 8.20 15.60
N ASP A 65 16.28 7.35 16.41
CA ASP A 65 17.66 6.88 16.19
C ASP A 65 17.81 6.07 14.88
N ASP A 66 16.70 5.50 14.39
CA ASP A 66 16.60 4.82 13.10
C ASP A 66 16.33 5.77 11.92
N LEU A 67 16.43 7.09 12.14
CA LEU A 67 16.19 8.16 11.18
C LEU A 67 14.75 8.25 10.65
N ARG A 68 13.79 7.67 11.37
CA ARG A 68 12.37 7.69 11.00
C ARG A 68 11.59 8.73 11.81
N GLU A 69 10.69 9.43 11.13
CA GLU A 69 9.82 10.43 11.75
C GLU A 69 8.73 9.75 12.58
N MET A 70 8.58 10.20 13.83
CA MET A 70 7.54 9.78 14.76
C MET A 70 6.66 10.97 15.14
N ILE A 71 5.36 10.72 15.29
CA ILE A 71 4.36 11.72 15.64
C ILE A 71 3.86 11.48 17.06
N LEU A 72 3.72 12.55 17.84
CA LEU A 72 3.11 12.53 19.17
C LEU A 72 1.60 12.32 19.05
N VAL A 73 1.11 11.24 19.66
CA VAL A 73 -0.30 11.06 19.99
C VAL A 73 -0.50 11.57 21.42
N PRO A 74 -1.28 12.65 21.63
CA PRO A 74 -1.49 13.22 22.95
C PRO A 74 -2.14 12.24 23.92
N GLU A 75 -1.83 12.39 25.20
CA GLU A 75 -2.54 11.67 26.26
C GLU A 75 -4.04 12.01 26.25
N GLY A 76 -4.83 11.13 26.85
CA GLY A 76 -6.25 11.39 27.05
C GLY A 76 -7.13 10.19 26.76
N VAL A 77 -8.40 10.37 27.07
CA VAL A 77 -9.45 9.37 26.88
C VAL A 77 -9.74 9.21 25.39
N PHE A 78 -9.91 7.97 24.96
CA PHE A 78 -10.47 7.65 23.66
C PHE A 78 -11.42 6.46 23.75
N THR A 79 -12.26 6.33 22.74
CA THR A 79 -13.22 5.24 22.59
C THR A 79 -12.57 4.07 21.86
N ARG A 80 -12.31 2.97 22.58
CA ARG A 80 -11.83 1.70 22.03
C ARG A 80 -13.00 0.80 21.64
N GLY A 81 -12.87 0.07 20.53
CA GLY A 81 -13.86 -0.89 20.05
C GLY A 81 -15.09 -0.24 19.40
N SER A 82 -16.09 -1.06 19.08
CA SER A 82 -17.30 -0.66 18.37
C SER A 82 -18.47 -1.57 18.73
N ASP A 83 -19.55 -1.00 19.26
CA ASP A 83 -20.78 -1.77 19.56
C ASP A 83 -21.49 -2.27 18.29
N ASP A 84 -21.24 -1.62 17.16
CA ASP A 84 -21.71 -2.01 15.82
C ASP A 84 -20.73 -2.97 15.11
N GLY A 85 -19.58 -3.28 15.71
CA GLY A 85 -18.50 -4.09 15.14
C GLY A 85 -18.70 -5.61 15.25
N GLY A 86 -17.63 -6.35 14.96
CA GLY A 86 -17.51 -7.79 15.20
C GLY A 86 -17.68 -8.20 16.67
N PHE A 87 -17.69 -9.51 16.95
CA PHE A 87 -17.84 -10.03 18.31
C PHE A 87 -16.63 -9.67 19.21
N ASP A 88 -15.45 -9.65 18.62
CA ASP A 88 -14.15 -9.30 19.22
C ASP A 88 -13.89 -7.78 19.27
N GLU A 89 -14.71 -6.96 18.61
CA GLU A 89 -14.63 -5.50 18.67
C GLU A 89 -15.48 -4.89 19.80
N LYS A 90 -16.22 -5.72 20.54
CA LYS A 90 -17.18 -5.31 21.59
C LYS A 90 -16.67 -5.60 23.00
N PRO A 91 -17.17 -4.87 24.01
CA PRO A 91 -18.00 -3.67 23.91
C PRO A 91 -17.16 -2.43 23.61
N GLN A 92 -17.81 -1.38 23.12
CA GLN A 92 -17.20 -0.07 23.09
C GLN A 92 -16.87 0.41 24.51
N GLN A 93 -15.65 0.90 24.73
CA GLN A 93 -15.19 1.31 26.05
C GLN A 93 -14.30 2.56 25.99
N GLU A 94 -14.52 3.51 26.90
CA GLU A 94 -13.60 4.61 27.12
C GLU A 94 -12.38 4.14 27.92
N ILE A 95 -11.19 4.41 27.40
CA ILE A 95 -9.94 4.13 28.08
C ILE A 95 -9.01 5.35 28.01
N TYR A 96 -8.24 5.56 29.07
CA TYR A 96 -7.20 6.58 29.10
C TYR A 96 -5.88 5.98 28.62
N LEU A 97 -5.17 6.70 27.73
CA LEU A 97 -3.80 6.39 27.37
C LEU A 97 -2.92 7.60 27.65
N ASP A 98 -1.73 7.36 28.21
CA ASP A 98 -0.66 8.35 28.28
C ASP A 98 -0.24 8.79 26.87
N ALA A 99 0.51 9.88 26.78
CA ALA A 99 1.04 10.35 25.51
C ALA A 99 2.13 9.40 25.02
N PHE A 100 2.14 9.10 23.73
CA PHE A 100 3.14 8.22 23.12
C PHE A 100 3.47 8.69 21.72
N TYR A 101 4.58 8.19 21.20
CA TYR A 101 4.99 8.44 19.81
C TYR A 101 4.73 7.21 18.95
N VAL A 102 4.27 7.44 17.74
CA VAL A 102 4.04 6.42 16.71
C VAL A 102 4.81 6.79 15.45
N ASP A 103 5.37 5.80 14.75
CA ASP A 103 6.00 6.02 13.45
C ASP A 103 4.96 6.60 12.47
N LYS A 104 5.36 7.60 11.68
CA LYS A 104 4.46 8.27 10.73
C LYS A 104 3.97 7.37 9.60
N TYR A 105 4.74 6.33 9.28
CA TYR A 105 4.55 5.37 8.19
C TYR A 105 4.89 3.98 8.70
N GLU A 106 4.50 2.92 8.00
CA GLU A 106 4.99 1.58 8.29
C GLU A 106 6.51 1.47 8.08
N VAL A 107 7.14 0.48 8.71
CA VAL A 107 8.58 0.22 8.54
C VAL A 107 8.83 -0.20 7.10
N THR A 108 9.68 0.53 6.38
CA THR A 108 9.96 0.21 4.97
C THR A 108 10.95 -0.93 4.84
N VAL A 109 10.95 -1.59 3.67
CA VAL A 109 11.98 -2.57 3.29
C VAL A 109 13.39 -1.96 3.43
N LYS A 110 13.57 -0.68 3.04
CA LYS A 110 14.86 0.02 3.20
C LYS A 110 15.30 0.07 4.67
N ASP A 111 14.41 0.50 5.55
CA ASP A 111 14.73 0.74 6.96
C ASP A 111 14.96 -0.58 7.70
N TYR A 112 14.13 -1.59 7.44
CA TYR A 112 14.34 -2.94 7.97
C TYR A 112 15.65 -3.56 7.47
N ASN A 113 16.04 -3.30 6.22
CA ASN A 113 17.31 -3.77 5.69
C ASN A 113 18.52 -3.08 6.36
N THR A 114 18.37 -1.85 6.85
CA THR A 114 19.39 -1.19 7.68
C THR A 114 19.56 -1.92 9.01
N PHE A 115 18.45 -2.21 9.71
CA PHE A 115 18.48 -3.05 10.91
C PHE A 115 19.17 -4.38 10.64
N ARG A 116 18.72 -5.11 9.61
CA ARG A 116 19.25 -6.43 9.25
C ARG A 116 20.76 -6.43 9.08
N LYS A 117 21.30 -5.45 8.35
CA LYS A 117 22.73 -5.36 8.07
C LYS A 117 23.54 -5.06 9.34
N ASN A 118 23.04 -4.20 10.22
CA ASN A 118 23.72 -3.84 11.46
C ASN A 118 23.65 -4.95 12.53
N ALA A 119 22.53 -5.66 12.60
CA ALA A 119 22.28 -6.71 13.60
C ALA A 119 22.62 -8.13 13.12
N ALA A 120 23.19 -8.27 11.92
CA ALA A 120 23.43 -9.57 11.26
C ALA A 120 22.17 -10.47 11.23
N TYR A 121 21.02 -9.86 10.95
CA TYR A 121 19.72 -10.53 10.97
C TYR A 121 19.40 -11.24 9.65
N VAL A 122 18.40 -12.11 9.64
CA VAL A 122 17.98 -12.84 8.42
C VAL A 122 17.07 -11.99 7.54
N LYS A 123 17.02 -12.31 6.24
CA LYS A 123 16.07 -11.69 5.30
C LYS A 123 14.65 -12.17 5.65
N PRO A 124 13.65 -11.28 5.67
CA PRO A 124 12.24 -11.67 5.78
C PRO A 124 11.87 -12.68 4.71
N SER A 125 10.96 -13.58 5.04
CA SER A 125 10.46 -14.58 4.10
C SER A 125 8.96 -14.67 4.19
N PHE A 126 8.30 -14.61 3.05
CA PHE A 126 6.86 -14.76 2.98
C PHE A 126 6.53 -15.85 1.95
N PRO A 127 6.42 -17.12 2.39
CA PRO A 127 6.34 -18.27 1.48
C PRO A 127 5.07 -18.28 0.62
N PHE A 128 4.06 -17.48 0.98
CA PHE A 128 2.79 -17.38 0.27
C PHE A 128 2.55 -15.99 -0.33
N LEU A 129 3.63 -15.30 -0.74
CA LEU A 129 3.51 -14.02 -1.41
C LEU A 129 2.73 -14.19 -2.72
N GLN A 130 1.60 -13.51 -2.80
CA GLN A 130 0.91 -13.28 -4.07
C GLN A 130 1.60 -12.07 -4.72
N GLY A 131 2.14 -12.24 -5.93
CA GLY A 131 2.79 -11.17 -6.69
C GLY A 131 4.28 -11.38 -6.96
N ASP A 132 4.93 -10.33 -7.46
CA ASP A 132 6.35 -10.34 -7.79
C ASP A 132 7.20 -10.35 -6.51
N ALA A 133 8.15 -11.27 -6.39
CA ALA A 133 9.11 -11.32 -5.29
C ALA A 133 9.90 -10.00 -5.14
N LYS A 134 10.06 -9.23 -6.22
CA LYS A 134 10.64 -7.88 -6.20
C LYS A 134 9.89 -6.91 -5.28
N THR A 135 8.61 -7.17 -5.01
CA THR A 135 7.81 -6.39 -4.07
C THR A 135 8.42 -6.43 -2.66
N LEU A 136 8.97 -7.57 -2.23
CA LEU A 136 9.67 -7.72 -0.95
C LEU A 136 11.02 -7.00 -0.90
N GLU A 137 11.53 -6.57 -2.05
CA GLU A 137 12.82 -5.90 -2.20
C GLU A 137 12.67 -4.42 -2.52
N THR A 138 11.44 -3.94 -2.74
CA THR A 138 11.16 -2.56 -3.14
C THR A 138 11.37 -1.62 -1.96
N PRO A 139 12.36 -0.70 -1.99
CA PRO A 139 12.81 0.02 -0.79
C PRO A 139 11.74 0.88 -0.10
N THR A 140 10.77 1.40 -0.85
CA THR A 140 9.72 2.31 -0.35
C THR A 140 8.46 1.60 0.10
N PHE A 141 8.37 0.28 -0.06
CA PHE A 141 7.21 -0.51 0.34
C PHE A 141 7.34 -0.88 1.82
N PRO A 142 6.22 -1.12 2.52
CA PRO A 142 6.27 -1.69 3.86
C PRO A 142 6.97 -3.05 3.85
N VAL A 143 7.72 -3.35 4.90
CA VAL A 143 8.33 -4.66 5.07
C VAL A 143 7.25 -5.68 5.46
N VAL A 144 7.24 -6.84 4.80
CA VAL A 144 6.36 -7.97 5.12
C VAL A 144 7.16 -9.26 5.24
N GLY A 145 6.52 -10.34 5.69
CA GLY A 145 7.21 -11.61 5.97
C GLY A 145 8.11 -11.54 7.20
N VAL A 146 7.76 -10.67 8.14
CA VAL A 146 8.38 -10.53 9.46
C VAL A 146 7.44 -11.11 10.50
N SER A 147 7.98 -11.82 11.49
CA SER A 147 7.20 -12.29 12.63
C SER A 147 7.01 -11.18 13.67
N TRP A 148 6.12 -11.41 14.64
CA TRP A 148 5.99 -10.54 15.80
C TRP A 148 7.32 -10.38 16.55
N LEU A 149 8.10 -11.46 16.69
CA LEU A 149 9.40 -11.43 17.35
C LEU A 149 10.43 -10.60 16.56
N ASP A 150 10.42 -10.70 15.23
CA ASP A 150 11.25 -9.87 14.36
C ASP A 150 10.92 -8.39 14.52
N SER A 151 9.63 -8.07 14.62
CA SER A 151 9.14 -6.71 14.82
C SER A 151 9.56 -6.15 16.19
N VAL A 152 9.47 -6.96 17.26
CA VAL A 152 10.01 -6.61 18.58
C VAL A 152 11.52 -6.37 18.55
N ASN A 153 12.27 -7.22 17.85
CA ASN A 153 13.73 -7.09 17.74
C ASN A 153 14.12 -5.83 16.97
N TYR A 154 13.40 -5.51 15.88
CA TYR A 154 13.57 -4.25 15.15
C TYR A 154 13.33 -3.05 16.07
N CYS A 155 12.19 -3.02 16.78
CA CYS A 155 11.88 -1.92 17.69
C CYS A 155 12.96 -1.74 18.76
N LYS A 156 13.41 -2.84 19.39
CA LYS A 156 14.49 -2.78 20.39
C LYS A 156 15.78 -2.20 19.82
N TRP A 157 16.17 -2.61 18.61
CA TRP A 157 17.34 -2.07 17.92
C TRP A 157 17.19 -0.57 17.61
N ALA A 158 15.98 -0.14 17.24
CA ALA A 158 15.65 1.24 16.92
C ALA A 158 15.42 2.14 18.15
N GLY A 159 15.55 1.62 19.38
CA GLY A 159 15.23 2.37 20.60
C GLY A 159 13.73 2.59 20.83
N LYS A 160 12.88 1.75 20.23
CA LYS A 160 11.41 1.83 20.20
C LYS A 160 10.77 0.61 20.86
N ARG A 161 9.43 0.56 20.80
CA ARG A 161 8.61 -0.62 21.13
C ARG A 161 7.47 -0.75 20.13
N LEU A 162 6.82 -1.91 20.10
CA LEU A 162 5.53 -2.05 19.44
C LEU A 162 4.46 -1.22 20.17
N LEU A 163 3.47 -0.76 19.40
CA LEU A 163 2.25 -0.23 19.97
C LEU A 163 1.47 -1.35 20.64
N THR A 164 0.71 -1.00 21.67
CA THR A 164 -0.43 -1.81 22.09
C THR A 164 -1.56 -1.66 21.07
N GLU A 165 -2.49 -2.62 21.03
CA GLU A 165 -3.69 -2.52 20.19
C GLU A 165 -4.47 -1.22 20.43
N ALA A 166 -4.61 -0.81 21.69
CA ALA A 166 -5.28 0.43 22.05
C ALA A 166 -4.56 1.68 21.52
N GLU A 167 -3.23 1.70 21.57
CA GLU A 167 -2.44 2.80 21.01
C GLU A 167 -2.54 2.85 19.48
N TRP A 168 -2.52 1.69 18.82
CA TRP A 168 -2.72 1.58 17.38
C TRP A 168 -4.10 2.09 16.99
N GLU A 169 -5.15 1.65 17.68
CA GLU A 169 -6.53 2.07 17.41
C GLU A 169 -6.70 3.58 17.63
N LYS A 170 -6.19 4.13 18.75
CA LYS A 170 -6.21 5.58 19.00
C LYS A 170 -5.50 6.31 17.87
N SER A 171 -4.31 5.86 17.47
CA SER A 171 -3.51 6.47 16.38
C SER A 171 -4.26 6.51 15.06
N ALA A 172 -5.09 5.50 14.78
CA ALA A 172 -5.92 5.41 13.59
C ALA A 172 -7.13 6.34 13.65
N ARG A 173 -7.96 6.21 14.69
CA ARG A 173 -9.31 6.83 14.70
C ARG A 173 -9.45 8.11 15.49
N GLY A 174 -8.45 8.45 16.31
CA GLY A 174 -8.49 9.61 17.20
C GLY A 174 -9.43 9.43 18.40
N THR A 175 -9.67 10.52 19.12
CA THR A 175 -10.55 10.55 20.29
C THR A 175 -12.04 10.54 19.96
N HIS A 176 -12.42 10.80 18.71
CA HIS A 176 -13.81 10.90 18.26
C HIS A 176 -14.40 9.56 17.78
N GLY A 177 -13.65 8.46 17.87
CA GLY A 177 -14.15 7.13 17.50
C GLY A 177 -14.50 6.99 16.02
N LEU A 178 -13.74 7.62 15.11
CA LEU A 178 -14.01 7.54 13.68
C LEU A 178 -14.00 6.09 13.17
N LYS A 179 -14.81 5.79 12.14
CA LYS A 179 -14.83 4.44 11.52
C LYS A 179 -13.61 4.17 10.64
N PHE A 180 -13.09 5.22 10.00
CA PHE A 180 -11.85 5.22 9.22
C PHE A 180 -10.97 6.38 9.69
N PRO A 181 -9.65 6.33 9.46
CA PRO A 181 -8.75 7.39 9.92
C PRO A 181 -9.12 8.80 9.44
N TRP A 182 -9.80 8.87 8.30
CA TRP A 182 -10.22 10.11 7.65
C TRP A 182 -11.71 10.45 7.81
N GLY A 183 -12.51 9.65 8.53
CA GLY A 183 -13.93 9.91 8.76
C GLY A 183 -14.81 8.67 8.83
N ASN A 184 -16.12 8.86 8.66
CA ASN A 184 -17.13 7.80 8.87
C ASN A 184 -17.64 7.14 7.58
N LYS A 185 -17.04 7.46 6.43
CA LYS A 185 -17.38 6.90 5.13
C LYS A 185 -16.16 6.26 4.50
N LEU A 186 -16.35 5.07 3.94
CA LEU A 186 -15.34 4.41 3.13
C LEU A 186 -15.08 5.25 1.87
N LEU A 187 -13.82 5.53 1.60
CA LEU A 187 -13.36 6.26 0.42
C LEU A 187 -12.17 5.50 -0.15
N GLU A 188 -12.39 4.73 -1.21
CA GLU A 188 -11.41 3.78 -1.77
C GLU A 188 -10.07 4.44 -2.16
N GLN A 189 -10.06 5.72 -2.52
CA GLN A 189 -8.85 6.46 -2.90
C GLN A 189 -8.05 7.01 -1.70
N ARG A 190 -8.32 6.52 -0.49
CA ARG A 190 -7.67 6.96 0.75
C ARG A 190 -6.90 5.86 1.48
N ALA A 191 -6.90 4.65 0.95
CA ALA A 191 -6.20 3.51 1.50
C ALA A 191 -5.91 2.51 0.38
N ASN A 192 -4.87 1.71 0.54
CA ASN A 192 -4.63 0.55 -0.30
C ASN A 192 -5.48 -0.63 0.21
N LEU A 193 -6.56 -0.96 -0.49
CA LEU A 193 -7.55 -1.95 -0.07
C LEU A 193 -7.59 -3.13 -1.05
N ALA A 194 -8.39 -4.14 -0.75
CA ALA A 194 -8.52 -5.29 -1.64
C ALA A 194 -9.04 -4.86 -3.03
N GLY A 195 -8.29 -5.21 -4.08
CA GLY A 195 -8.64 -4.93 -5.47
C GLY A 195 -7.52 -4.20 -6.19
N LYS A 196 -7.89 -3.37 -7.17
CA LYS A 196 -6.95 -2.49 -7.91
C LYS A 196 -7.48 -1.06 -8.04
N HIS A 197 -8.55 -0.74 -7.32
CA HIS A 197 -9.29 0.51 -7.49
C HIS A 197 -8.50 1.73 -6.98
N ASP A 198 -7.66 1.51 -5.97
CA ASP A 198 -6.72 2.49 -5.40
C ASP A 198 -5.43 2.70 -6.21
N GLY A 199 -5.25 1.95 -7.31
CA GLY A 199 -4.08 2.04 -8.19
C GLY A 199 -2.95 1.05 -7.88
N PHE A 200 -3.08 0.21 -6.85
CA PHE A 200 -2.08 -0.79 -6.48
C PHE A 200 -2.70 -2.19 -6.49
N GLU A 201 -1.96 -3.17 -7.01
CA GLU A 201 -2.42 -4.58 -7.05
C GLU A 201 -2.04 -5.36 -5.78
N PHE A 202 -0.98 -4.92 -5.09
CA PHE A 202 -0.46 -5.56 -3.88
C PHE A 202 -0.24 -4.49 -2.82
N MET A 203 1.01 -4.21 -2.45
CA MET A 203 1.37 -3.11 -1.56
C MET A 203 1.55 -1.80 -2.35
N ALA A 204 1.34 -0.69 -1.65
CA ALA A 204 1.70 0.64 -2.12
C ALA A 204 3.00 1.09 -1.43
N PRO A 205 3.79 2.01 -2.03
CA PRO A 205 4.77 2.77 -1.28
C PRO A 205 4.11 3.40 -0.05
N VAL A 206 4.79 3.38 1.09
CA VAL A 206 4.28 4.06 2.29
C VAL A 206 4.03 5.54 1.98
N GLY A 207 2.94 6.09 2.50
CA GLY A 207 2.57 7.48 2.29
C GLY A 207 1.87 7.79 0.97
N SER A 208 1.47 6.78 0.20
CA SER A 208 0.81 6.97 -1.11
C SER A 208 -0.57 7.63 -1.01
N PHE A 209 -1.20 7.60 0.17
CA PHE A 209 -2.56 8.12 0.40
C PHE A 209 -2.57 9.31 1.37
N PRO A 210 -2.18 10.54 0.94
CA PRO A 210 -2.13 11.71 1.83
C PRO A 210 -3.49 12.09 2.43
N MET A 211 -4.57 11.90 1.68
CA MET A 211 -5.95 12.11 2.17
C MET A 211 -6.43 11.00 3.11
N GLY A 212 -5.67 9.91 3.24
CA GLY A 212 -5.90 8.77 4.11
C GLY A 212 -5.35 8.91 5.52
N ARG A 213 -4.54 9.95 5.78
CA ARG A 213 -3.95 10.18 7.11
C ARG A 213 -4.99 10.24 8.21
N SER A 214 -4.64 9.67 9.37
CA SER A 214 -5.40 9.80 10.60
C SER A 214 -5.51 11.26 11.07
N VAL A 215 -6.31 11.51 12.10
CA VAL A 215 -6.44 12.85 12.71
C VAL A 215 -5.13 13.36 13.30
N TYR A 216 -4.16 12.48 13.57
CA TYR A 216 -2.83 12.81 14.06
C TYR A 216 -1.80 12.96 12.94
N GLY A 217 -2.14 12.60 11.70
CA GLY A 217 -1.24 12.68 10.56
C GLY A 217 -0.45 11.40 10.28
N VAL A 218 -0.82 10.29 10.92
CA VAL A 218 -0.24 8.96 10.68
C VAL A 218 -0.82 8.39 9.39
N TYR A 219 0.02 7.85 8.52
CA TYR A 219 -0.37 7.27 7.24
C TYR A 219 -0.78 5.82 7.37
N ASP A 220 -1.53 5.34 6.38
CA ASP A 220 -1.73 3.92 6.07
C ASP A 220 -2.28 3.04 7.21
N MET A 221 -2.79 3.66 8.29
CA MET A 221 -3.53 3.01 9.40
C MET A 221 -4.78 2.23 8.96
N SER A 222 -5.14 2.29 7.68
CA SER A 222 -6.15 1.45 7.05
C SER A 222 -5.60 0.96 5.72
N GLY A 223 -5.51 -0.37 5.56
CA GLY A 223 -5.04 -1.00 4.34
C GLY A 223 -3.53 -1.30 4.34
N ASN A 224 -2.99 -1.48 3.13
CA ASN A 224 -1.59 -1.79 2.84
C ASN A 224 -1.06 -3.11 3.43
N VAL A 225 -0.76 -3.16 4.74
CA VAL A 225 -0.26 -4.36 5.44
C VAL A 225 -0.86 -4.48 6.84
N SER A 226 -0.85 -5.68 7.40
CA SER A 226 -1.22 -5.89 8.80
C SER A 226 -0.07 -5.49 9.73
N GLU A 227 -0.43 -4.93 10.88
CA GLU A 227 0.49 -4.39 11.89
C GLU A 227 0.27 -5.03 13.27
#